data_AF-W2U5X0-F1
#
_entry.id   AF-W2U5X0-F1
#
_cell.length_a   1.000
_cell.length_b   1.000
_cell.length_c   1.000
_cell.angle_alpha   90.00
_cell.angle_beta   90.00
_cell.angle_gamma   90.00
#
_symmetry.space_group_name_H-M   'P 1'
#
loop_
_entity.id
_entity.type
_entity.pdbx_description
1 polymer ?
#
loop_
_entity_poly.entity_id
_entity_poly.type
_entity_poly.pdbx_seq_one_letter_code
_entity_poly.pdbx_strand_id
1 'polypeptide(L)'
;MRKLLGLVGLGILGLVLVACPQQPAPQANATPQETSQNLQALSTEIQQVIQELEDALQGLRPQQLSIQNLNLNTLQALPDLRLESLFSIRPQDVVPLATQFLPRGKIECIGGDCNQVGLSDDLEIRFKQQTTDPWNKALADWDALNGGTPSPTVETHQPHDTQNILEAPTKAFFAVDFGENGSNEGEATFTASWRPSTCLNGKYLLEPVSLSLQGFLNHPTSSQRLVDLATLSLTTSSTRLGLEWNLSLLVQGNDSALHTQGQVVVNGSTTPGICGSLLENFNPSSGEVSLDLSTPTKSLHLEFRVTQVEENPMRIHIQNGLLRVDSKVVTFEGILDDQNNNCVPGENLTLHFAGGQAMSLEDFLTQYMGAQPCNQP
;
A
#
# COMPACT_ATOMS: atom_id res chain seq x y z
N MET A 1 48.88 -24.49 -34.17
CA MET A 1 50.17 -24.28 -33.47
C MET A 1 49.84 -23.92 -32.02
N ARG A 2 49.89 -24.89 -31.11
CA ARG A 2 50.87 -24.97 -29.98
C ARG A 2 50.83 -23.71 -29.09
N LYS A 3 50.06 -23.73 -27.97
CA LYS A 3 50.39 -24.22 -26.61
C LYS A 3 51.54 -23.48 -25.91
N LEU A 4 51.22 -22.86 -24.76
CA LEU A 4 51.88 -22.93 -23.43
C LEU A 4 50.92 -22.22 -22.45
N LEU A 5 50.24 -22.75 -21.41
CA LEU A 5 50.44 -23.74 -20.33
C LEU A 5 51.33 -23.32 -19.14
N GLY A 6 50.65 -23.13 -18.00
CA GLY A 6 51.04 -23.41 -16.61
C GLY A 6 49.73 -23.27 -15.77
N LEU A 7 49.03 -24.27 -15.21
CA LEU A 7 49.36 -25.43 -14.35
C LEU A 7 50.18 -24.98 -13.13
N VAL A 8 49.78 -25.17 -11.87
CA VAL A 8 49.07 -26.29 -11.21
C VAL A 8 48.37 -25.79 -9.94
N GLY A 9 47.23 -26.40 -9.59
CA GLY A 9 46.61 -26.28 -8.26
C GLY A 9 45.39 -27.18 -8.08
N LEU A 10 45.58 -28.49 -8.29
CA LEU A 10 44.57 -29.53 -8.06
C LEU A 10 44.34 -29.72 -6.55
N GLY A 11 43.10 -29.51 -6.08
CA GLY A 11 42.64 -29.83 -4.73
C GLY A 11 41.24 -30.39 -4.80
N ILE A 12 41.11 -31.66 -4.43
CA ILE A 12 39.93 -32.51 -4.45
C ILE A 12 38.88 -32.00 -3.45
N LEU A 13 37.67 -31.67 -3.93
CA LEU A 13 36.40 -31.73 -3.19
C LEU A 13 35.31 -31.96 -4.27
N GLY A 14 34.67 -33.12 -4.37
CA GLY A 14 33.98 -33.77 -3.27
C GLY A 14 32.57 -33.19 -3.22
N LEU A 15 31.65 -33.90 -3.88
CA LEU A 15 30.20 -33.70 -3.82
C LEU A 15 29.73 -33.13 -2.47
N VAL A 16 29.35 -31.86 -2.47
CA VAL A 16 28.22 -31.38 -1.67
C VAL A 16 27.54 -30.30 -2.52
N LEU A 17 26.69 -30.75 -3.45
CA LEU A 17 25.46 -30.01 -3.71
C LEU A 17 24.79 -29.89 -2.34
N VAL A 18 25.00 -28.78 -1.65
CA VAL A 18 24.14 -28.39 -0.54
C VAL A 18 22.82 -28.06 -1.21
N ALA A 19 22.03 -29.10 -1.50
CA ALA A 19 20.60 -28.96 -1.48
C ALA A 19 20.32 -28.36 -0.11
N CYS A 20 19.94 -27.08 -0.07
CA CYS A 20 19.15 -26.61 1.05
C CYS A 20 18.08 -27.67 1.25
N PRO A 21 17.95 -28.31 2.43
CA PRO A 21 16.84 -29.19 2.66
C PRO A 21 15.60 -28.36 2.34
N GLN A 22 14.91 -28.69 1.24
CA GLN A 22 13.59 -28.15 0.98
C GLN A 22 12.82 -28.50 2.24
N GLN A 23 12.54 -27.48 3.05
CA GLN A 23 11.63 -27.60 4.16
C GLN A 23 10.39 -28.28 3.56
N PRO A 24 9.96 -29.45 4.07
CA PRO A 24 8.85 -30.16 3.46
C PRO A 24 7.69 -29.19 3.36
N ALA A 25 7.10 -29.09 2.15
CA ALA A 25 5.99 -28.19 1.89
C ALA A 25 4.95 -28.36 3.02
N PRO A 26 4.43 -27.27 3.60
CA PRO A 26 3.47 -27.36 4.69
C PRO A 26 2.32 -28.27 4.28
N GLN A 27 1.98 -29.26 5.12
CA GLN A 27 0.90 -30.17 4.79
C GLN A 27 -0.45 -29.48 4.99
N ALA A 28 -1.26 -29.44 3.92
CA ALA A 28 -2.63 -28.97 4.00
C ALA A 28 -3.44 -29.79 5.02
N ASN A 29 -4.12 -29.10 5.93
CA ASN A 29 -4.82 -29.71 7.06
C ASN A 29 -6.20 -29.07 7.36
N ALA A 30 -6.64 -28.15 6.49
CA ALA A 30 -7.96 -27.54 6.52
C ALA A 30 -8.88 -28.18 5.47
N THR A 31 -10.16 -28.35 5.77
CA THR A 31 -11.15 -28.65 4.73
C THR A 31 -11.59 -27.36 3.99
N PRO A 32 -12.20 -27.44 2.80
CA PRO A 32 -12.76 -26.27 2.13
C PRO A 32 -13.76 -25.50 3.02
N GLN A 33 -14.66 -26.23 3.68
CA GLN A 33 -15.67 -25.64 4.57
C GLN A 33 -15.03 -24.93 5.76
N GLU A 34 -14.05 -25.55 6.43
CA GLU A 34 -13.32 -24.93 7.55
C GLU A 34 -12.57 -23.67 7.09
N THR A 35 -11.96 -23.71 5.90
CA THR A 35 -11.22 -22.57 5.33
C THR A 35 -12.13 -21.39 5.09
N SER A 36 -13.27 -21.62 4.42
CA SER A 36 -14.27 -20.56 4.18
C SER A 36 -14.81 -19.96 5.47
N GLN A 37 -15.18 -20.80 6.45
CA GLN A 37 -15.68 -20.32 7.75
C GLN A 37 -14.64 -19.46 8.48
N ASN A 38 -13.37 -19.87 8.46
CA ASN A 38 -12.29 -19.09 9.09
C ASN A 38 -12.04 -17.76 8.38
N LEU A 39 -12.08 -17.73 7.04
CA LEU A 39 -11.95 -16.49 6.27
C LEU A 39 -13.13 -15.54 6.50
N GLN A 40 -14.36 -16.05 6.57
CA GLN A 40 -15.55 -15.25 6.87
C GLN A 40 -15.52 -14.67 8.29
N ALA A 41 -15.10 -15.47 9.28
CA ALA A 41 -14.92 -15.00 10.65
C ALA A 41 -13.89 -13.87 10.72
N LEU A 42 -12.73 -14.07 10.08
CA LEU A 42 -11.69 -13.05 10.01
C LEU A 42 -12.18 -11.78 9.31
N SER A 43 -12.88 -11.90 8.19
CA SER A 43 -13.48 -10.75 7.48
C SER A 43 -14.44 -9.97 8.36
N THR A 44 -15.22 -10.65 9.20
CA THR A 44 -16.17 -10.01 10.13
C THR A 44 -15.42 -9.22 11.21
N GLU A 45 -14.35 -9.79 11.77
CA GLU A 45 -13.51 -9.10 12.76
C GLU A 45 -12.83 -7.87 12.16
N ILE A 46 -12.29 -7.96 10.95
CA ILE A 46 -11.69 -6.81 10.25
C ILE A 46 -12.74 -5.72 10.03
N GLN A 47 -13.92 -6.06 9.54
CA GLN A 47 -15.00 -5.08 9.32
C GLN A 47 -15.41 -4.38 10.61
N GLN A 48 -15.45 -5.11 11.73
CA GLN A 48 -15.72 -4.51 13.03
C GLN A 48 -14.62 -3.51 13.42
N VAL A 49 -13.34 -3.87 13.26
CA VAL A 49 -12.22 -2.95 13.56
C VAL A 49 -12.26 -1.71 12.69
N ILE A 50 -12.58 -1.85 11.39
CA ILE A 50 -12.73 -0.72 10.48
C ILE A 50 -13.89 0.18 10.91
N GLN A 51 -15.04 -0.39 11.28
CA GLN A 51 -16.17 0.39 11.78
C GLN A 51 -15.82 1.14 13.08
N GLU A 52 -15.16 0.48 14.03
CA GLU A 52 -14.72 1.12 15.29
C GLU A 52 -13.71 2.25 15.03
N LEU A 53 -12.81 2.07 14.07
CA LEU A 53 -11.89 3.12 13.63
C LEU A 53 -12.65 4.28 12.98
N GLU A 54 -13.59 4.01 12.08
CA GLU A 54 -14.41 5.04 11.44
C GLU A 54 -15.20 5.84 12.46
N ASP A 55 -15.84 5.19 13.43
CA ASP A 55 -16.58 5.84 14.51
C ASP A 55 -15.67 6.73 15.36
N ALA A 56 -14.48 6.23 15.71
CA ALA A 56 -13.46 7.00 16.43
C ALA A 56 -13.02 8.24 15.62
N LEU A 57 -12.72 8.07 14.32
CA LEU A 57 -12.31 9.15 13.42
C LEU A 57 -13.43 10.17 13.16
N GLN A 58 -14.68 9.72 13.05
CA GLN A 58 -15.83 10.62 12.91
C GLN A 58 -15.97 11.54 14.13
N GLY A 59 -15.69 11.03 15.33
CA GLY A 59 -15.62 11.83 16.55
C GLY A 59 -14.55 12.93 16.52
N LEU A 60 -13.54 12.81 15.65
CA LEU A 60 -12.45 13.79 15.50
C LEU A 60 -12.72 14.83 14.39
N ARG A 61 -13.63 14.55 13.46
CA ARG A 61 -13.88 15.41 12.31
C ARG A 61 -14.78 16.59 12.69
N PRO A 62 -14.45 17.84 12.27
CA PRO A 62 -15.45 18.89 12.24
C PRO A 62 -16.56 18.50 11.25
N GLN A 63 -17.83 18.70 11.63
CA GLN A 63 -18.95 18.46 10.71
C GLN A 63 -18.79 19.37 9.47
N GLN A 64 -18.94 18.79 8.27
CA GLN A 64 -18.91 19.43 6.93
C GLN A 64 -18.16 20.77 6.86
N LEU A 65 -16.88 20.73 6.47
CA LEU A 65 -16.10 21.94 6.17
C LEU A 65 -16.66 22.62 4.92
N SER A 66 -17.26 23.80 5.10
CA SER A 66 -17.62 24.75 4.05
C SER A 66 -16.53 25.82 3.97
N ILE A 67 -15.61 25.65 3.02
CA ILE A 67 -14.51 26.59 2.82
C ILE A 67 -14.98 27.68 1.86
N GLN A 68 -15.11 28.91 2.33
CA GLN A 68 -15.38 30.06 1.46
C GLN A 68 -14.03 30.70 1.05
N ASN A 69 -13.84 30.97 -0.25
CA ASN A 69 -12.74 31.78 -0.81
C ASN A 69 -11.34 31.14 -0.98
N LEU A 70 -11.19 29.81 -0.98
CA LEU A 70 -9.96 29.13 -1.41
C LEU A 70 -10.16 28.42 -2.75
N ASN A 71 -9.09 28.26 -3.56
CA ASN A 71 -9.13 27.45 -4.77
C ASN A 71 -9.31 25.97 -4.37
N LEU A 72 -10.58 25.55 -4.31
CA LEU A 72 -11.07 24.32 -3.67
C LEU A 72 -10.71 23.02 -4.39
N ASN A 73 -10.28 23.08 -5.65
CA ASN A 73 -9.93 21.87 -6.41
C ASN A 73 -8.78 21.09 -5.77
N THR A 74 -7.89 21.80 -5.07
CA THR A 74 -6.69 21.25 -4.41
C THR A 74 -6.94 20.66 -3.02
N LEU A 75 -7.93 21.17 -2.28
CA LEU A 75 -8.29 20.64 -0.95
C LEU A 75 -9.30 19.49 -1.04
N GLN A 76 -10.08 19.41 -2.13
CA GLN A 76 -10.93 18.25 -2.42
C GLN A 76 -10.12 16.97 -2.73
N ALA A 77 -8.87 17.13 -3.21
CA ALA A 77 -7.96 16.01 -3.47
C ALA A 77 -7.33 15.40 -2.19
N LEU A 78 -7.30 16.13 -1.07
CA LEU A 78 -6.73 15.63 0.20
C LEU A 78 -7.62 14.57 0.88
N PRO A 79 -8.96 14.70 0.95
CA PRO A 79 -9.86 13.61 1.31
C PRO A 79 -9.81 12.41 0.35
N ASP A 80 -9.37 12.62 -0.89
CA ASP A 80 -9.10 11.57 -1.88
C ASP A 80 -7.72 10.90 -1.71
N LEU A 81 -7.06 11.09 -0.54
CA LEU A 81 -6.12 10.14 0.05
C LEU A 81 -6.83 8.79 0.33
N ARG A 82 -7.38 8.17 -0.72
CA ARG A 82 -7.89 6.81 -0.63
C ARG A 82 -6.68 5.92 -0.55
N LEU A 83 -6.51 5.25 0.59
CA LEU A 83 -5.55 4.15 0.72
C LEU A 83 -5.65 3.19 -0.48
N GLU A 84 -6.88 2.93 -0.96
CA GLU A 84 -7.18 2.15 -2.17
C GLU A 84 -6.45 2.62 -3.43
N SER A 85 -6.23 3.93 -3.58
CA SER A 85 -5.52 4.49 -4.74
C SER A 85 -4.03 4.16 -4.69
N LEU A 86 -3.40 4.15 -3.51
CA LEU A 86 -1.98 3.76 -3.32
C LEU A 86 -1.69 2.31 -3.73
N PHE A 87 -2.73 1.47 -3.82
CA PHE A 87 -2.63 0.06 -4.22
C PHE A 87 -2.98 -0.21 -5.70
N SER A 88 -3.24 0.82 -6.51
CA SER A 88 -3.56 0.65 -7.93
C SER A 88 -2.30 0.36 -8.78
N ILE A 89 -2.34 -0.74 -9.53
CA ILE A 89 -1.27 -1.20 -10.45
C ILE A 89 -1.15 -0.28 -11.70
N ARG A 90 -2.17 0.55 -11.98
CA ARG A 90 -2.16 1.54 -13.07
C ARG A 90 -2.35 2.94 -12.48
N PRO A 91 -1.27 3.74 -12.37
CA PRO A 91 -1.21 4.94 -11.54
C PRO A 91 -1.74 6.20 -12.26
N GLN A 92 -2.80 6.11 -13.08
CA GLN A 92 -3.23 7.28 -13.86
C GLN A 92 -3.66 8.47 -12.96
N ASP A 93 -4.01 8.22 -11.70
CA ASP A 93 -4.50 9.26 -10.78
C ASP A 93 -3.87 9.24 -9.36
N VAL A 94 -2.73 8.56 -9.16
CA VAL A 94 -2.27 8.20 -7.80
C VAL A 94 -0.89 8.71 -7.46
N VAL A 95 -0.81 10.01 -7.21
CA VAL A 95 0.11 10.54 -6.21
C VAL A 95 -0.67 11.59 -5.40
N PRO A 96 -1.18 11.25 -4.21
CA PRO A 96 -2.14 12.09 -3.49
C PRO A 96 -1.54 13.42 -3.00
N LEU A 97 -0.22 13.58 -3.11
CA LEU A 97 0.50 14.79 -2.69
C LEU A 97 1.07 15.58 -3.88
N ALA A 98 0.62 15.33 -5.11
CA ALA A 98 1.01 16.10 -6.28
C ALA A 98 -0.18 16.89 -6.83
N THR A 99 -0.04 18.21 -6.90
CA THR A 99 -1.10 19.12 -7.36
C THR A 99 -0.49 20.28 -8.14
N GLN A 100 -1.27 21.06 -8.90
CA GLN A 100 -0.74 22.23 -9.61
C GLN A 100 -0.01 23.20 -8.66
N PHE A 101 -0.54 23.35 -7.45
CA PHE A 101 0.10 24.04 -6.34
C PHE A 101 -0.23 23.31 -5.05
N LEU A 102 0.77 23.03 -4.20
CA LEU A 102 0.46 22.47 -2.89
C LEU A 102 -0.39 23.46 -2.08
N PRO A 103 -1.43 22.98 -1.36
CA PRO A 103 -2.28 23.83 -0.53
C PRO A 103 -1.48 24.62 0.50
N ARG A 104 -1.74 25.92 0.65
CA ARG A 104 -0.95 26.82 1.50
C ARG A 104 -1.79 27.84 2.23
N GLY A 105 -1.25 28.37 3.31
CA GLY A 105 -1.86 29.44 4.10
C GLY A 105 -2.35 28.98 5.47
N LYS A 106 -2.77 29.96 6.26
CA LYS A 106 -3.36 29.74 7.59
C LYS A 106 -4.87 29.89 7.50
N ILE A 107 -5.59 28.87 7.94
CA ILE A 107 -7.04 28.76 7.85
C ILE A 107 -7.61 28.58 9.26
N GLU A 108 -8.68 29.30 9.57
CA GLU A 108 -9.46 29.11 10.80
C GLU A 108 -10.88 28.69 10.47
N CYS A 109 -11.33 27.60 11.07
CA CYS A 109 -12.65 27.01 10.86
C CYS A 109 -13.46 26.96 12.17
N ILE A 110 -14.71 27.44 12.15
CA ILE A 110 -15.64 27.30 13.28
C ILE A 110 -16.96 26.71 12.77
N GLY A 111 -17.36 25.57 13.31
CA GLY A 111 -18.65 24.93 12.96
C GLY A 111 -18.77 24.57 11.48
N GLY A 112 -17.64 24.35 10.80
CA GLY A 112 -17.57 24.08 9.36
C GLY A 112 -17.22 25.32 8.52
N ASP A 113 -17.44 26.54 9.00
CA ASP A 113 -17.13 27.76 8.25
C ASP A 113 -15.65 28.14 8.36
N CYS A 114 -14.93 28.07 7.24
CA CYS A 114 -13.48 28.32 7.19
C CYS A 114 -13.11 29.63 6.50
N ASN A 115 -12.19 30.38 7.09
CA ASN A 115 -11.63 31.61 6.54
C ASN A 115 -10.10 31.55 6.51
N GLN A 116 -9.49 32.07 5.45
CA GLN A 116 -8.05 32.30 5.43
C GLN A 116 -7.71 33.52 6.28
N VAL A 117 -6.85 33.32 7.28
CA VAL A 117 -6.44 34.35 8.25
C VAL A 117 -4.98 34.78 8.09
N GLY A 118 -4.21 34.08 7.24
CA GLY A 118 -2.82 34.41 6.99
C GLY A 118 -2.21 33.67 5.80
N LEU A 119 -1.02 34.11 5.42
CA LEU A 119 -0.15 33.44 4.46
C LEU A 119 0.81 32.50 5.21
N SER A 120 1.17 31.40 4.56
CA SER A 120 2.17 30.43 5.00
C SER A 120 2.63 29.65 3.77
N ASP A 121 3.87 29.18 3.76
CA ASP A 121 4.39 28.27 2.73
C ASP A 121 3.90 26.82 2.95
N ASP A 122 3.27 26.57 4.10
CA ASP A 122 2.60 25.34 4.52
C ASP A 122 1.08 25.52 4.62
N LEU A 123 0.35 24.42 4.78
CA LEU A 123 -1.07 24.45 5.14
C LEU A 123 -1.24 24.31 6.66
N GLU A 124 -1.73 25.36 7.31
CA GLU A 124 -2.08 25.35 8.72
C GLU A 124 -3.59 25.53 8.87
N ILE A 125 -4.29 24.54 9.39
CA ILE A 125 -5.74 24.59 9.65
C ILE A 125 -5.97 24.57 11.15
N ARG A 126 -6.51 25.64 11.71
CA ARG A 126 -7.06 25.67 13.06
C ARG A 126 -8.57 25.48 12.99
N PHE A 127 -9.12 24.58 13.77
CA PHE A 127 -10.55 24.26 13.69
C PHE A 127 -11.17 23.98 15.05
N LYS A 128 -12.46 24.31 15.19
CA LYS A 128 -13.28 23.95 16.35
C LYS A 128 -14.76 23.86 15.97
N GLN A 129 -15.56 23.09 16.71
CA GLN A 129 -16.97 22.87 16.37
C GLN A 129 -17.85 24.06 16.79
N GLN A 130 -17.62 24.62 17.97
CA GLN A 130 -18.33 25.78 18.49
C GLN A 130 -17.36 26.89 18.92
N THR A 131 -17.85 28.12 19.03
CA THR A 131 -17.02 29.26 19.45
C THR A 131 -16.39 29.08 20.83
N THR A 132 -17.04 28.32 21.71
CA THR A 132 -16.61 28.02 23.08
C THR A 132 -15.64 26.86 23.19
N ASP A 133 -15.52 26.04 22.15
CA ASP A 133 -14.65 24.86 22.16
C ASP A 133 -13.17 25.27 22.08
N PRO A 134 -12.25 24.45 22.63
CA PRO A 134 -10.84 24.64 22.39
C PRO A 134 -10.52 24.52 20.89
N TRP A 135 -9.45 25.20 20.47
CA TRP A 135 -8.95 25.06 19.10
C TRP A 135 -8.23 23.73 18.93
N ASN A 136 -8.39 23.12 17.77
CA ASN A 136 -7.53 22.06 17.27
C ASN A 136 -6.68 22.63 16.13
N LYS A 137 -5.57 21.97 15.82
CA LYS A 137 -4.67 22.34 14.73
C LYS A 137 -4.33 21.13 13.87
N ALA A 138 -4.34 21.30 12.56
CA ALA A 138 -3.77 20.38 11.59
C ALA A 138 -2.72 21.14 10.76
N LEU A 139 -1.63 20.46 10.44
CA LEU A 139 -0.50 20.97 9.67
C LEU A 139 -0.20 20.02 8.52
N ALA A 140 -0.05 20.55 7.31
CA ALA A 140 0.70 19.92 6.24
C ALA A 140 1.91 20.81 5.93
N ASP A 141 3.06 20.37 6.40
CA ASP A 141 4.37 20.97 6.21
C ASP A 141 5.03 20.33 4.99
N TRP A 142 5.08 21.07 3.90
CA TRP A 142 5.39 20.53 2.57
C TRP A 142 6.89 20.40 2.28
N ASP A 143 7.73 21.06 3.07
CA ASP A 143 9.19 20.93 3.02
C ASP A 143 9.75 20.20 4.25
N ALA A 144 8.89 19.80 5.18
CA ALA A 144 9.21 19.15 6.44
C ALA A 144 10.18 19.94 7.32
N LEU A 145 10.13 21.28 7.29
CA LEU A 145 10.92 22.17 8.14
C LEU A 145 10.66 21.94 9.64
N ASN A 146 9.41 21.68 10.02
CA ASN A 146 9.01 21.38 11.40
C ASN A 146 9.29 19.91 11.77
N GLY A 147 9.39 19.02 10.76
CA GLY A 147 9.67 17.59 10.90
C GLY A 147 11.16 17.21 10.81
N GLY A 148 12.07 18.14 11.12
CA GLY A 148 13.51 17.91 11.14
C GLY A 148 14.25 18.57 9.99
N THR A 149 15.02 17.81 9.20
CA THR A 149 15.77 18.37 8.06
C THR A 149 14.80 18.76 6.93
N PRO A 150 14.79 20.04 6.50
CA PRO A 150 13.96 20.49 5.39
C PRO A 150 14.38 19.85 4.08
N SER A 151 13.43 19.66 3.17
CA SER A 151 13.65 19.14 1.83
C SER A 151 12.76 19.89 0.83
N PRO A 152 13.30 20.41 -0.27
CA PRO A 152 12.52 21.22 -1.20
C PRO A 152 11.44 20.39 -1.90
N THR A 153 10.35 21.05 -2.29
CA THR A 153 9.42 20.50 -3.28
C THR A 153 10.08 20.46 -4.65
N VAL A 154 9.53 19.63 -5.54
CA VAL A 154 9.96 19.57 -6.95
C VAL A 154 8.76 19.69 -7.87
N GLU A 155 9.04 20.05 -9.11
CA GLU A 155 8.04 20.05 -10.16
C GLU A 155 8.08 18.71 -10.91
N THR A 156 6.90 18.10 -10.99
CA THR A 156 6.62 16.80 -11.57
C THR A 156 5.64 16.94 -12.74
N HIS A 157 5.55 15.92 -13.60
CA HIS A 157 4.54 15.86 -14.65
C HIS A 157 4.26 14.41 -15.05
N GLN A 158 3.09 14.13 -15.62
CA GLN A 158 2.82 12.80 -16.17
C GLN A 158 3.70 12.55 -17.41
N PRO A 159 4.15 11.31 -17.68
CA PRO A 159 5.00 11.02 -18.85
C PRO A 159 4.43 11.54 -20.18
N HIS A 160 3.11 11.42 -20.35
CA HIS A 160 2.37 11.78 -21.57
C HIS A 160 1.79 13.20 -21.56
N ASP A 161 1.98 13.98 -20.48
CA ASP A 161 1.52 15.37 -20.37
C ASP A 161 2.64 16.25 -19.80
N THR A 162 3.41 16.86 -20.70
CA THR A 162 4.51 17.78 -20.33
C THR A 162 4.03 19.22 -20.11
N GLN A 163 2.74 19.51 -20.29
CA GLN A 163 2.18 20.86 -20.13
C GLN A 163 1.59 21.05 -18.73
N ASN A 164 1.03 19.99 -18.15
CA ASN A 164 0.51 20.01 -16.79
C ASN A 164 1.61 19.69 -15.78
N ILE A 165 2.25 20.73 -15.27
CA ILE A 165 3.26 20.62 -14.22
C ILE A 165 2.57 20.66 -12.85
N LEU A 166 2.97 19.73 -11.98
CA LEU A 166 2.48 19.59 -10.61
C LEU A 166 3.63 19.77 -9.64
N GLU A 167 3.41 20.49 -8.56
CA GLU A 167 4.30 20.52 -7.42
C GLU A 167 4.10 19.25 -6.56
N ALA A 168 5.21 18.62 -6.16
CA ALA A 168 5.20 17.46 -5.28
C ALA A 168 6.30 17.57 -4.20
N PRO A 169 6.03 17.14 -2.96
CA PRO A 169 7.05 17.13 -1.90
C PRO A 169 8.07 16.02 -2.15
N THR A 170 9.32 16.28 -1.75
CA THR A 170 10.34 15.23 -1.60
C THR A 170 10.40 14.71 -0.16
N LYS A 171 9.95 15.53 0.80
CA LYS A 171 9.64 15.18 2.17
C LYS A 171 8.50 16.08 2.63
N ALA A 172 7.51 15.52 3.33
CA ALA A 172 6.45 16.30 3.97
C ALA A 172 6.20 15.75 5.37
N PHE A 173 5.78 16.64 6.27
CA PHE A 173 5.40 16.32 7.63
C PHE A 173 3.95 16.75 7.87
N PHE A 174 3.16 15.87 8.46
CA PHE A 174 1.78 16.13 8.81
C PHE A 174 1.64 16.01 10.31
N ALA A 175 0.89 16.92 10.92
CA ALA A 175 0.60 16.84 12.34
C ALA A 175 -0.84 17.25 12.64
N VAL A 176 -1.42 16.65 13.68
CA VAL A 176 -2.69 17.05 14.27
C VAL A 176 -2.50 17.18 15.78
N ASP A 177 -2.94 18.32 16.32
CA ASP A 177 -2.92 18.68 17.73
C ASP A 177 -4.35 19.04 18.16
N PHE A 178 -5.00 18.15 18.90
CA PHE A 178 -6.32 18.36 19.48
C PHE A 178 -6.20 19.16 20.78
N GLY A 179 -6.85 20.31 20.83
CA GLY A 179 -6.74 21.26 21.94
C GLY A 179 -5.59 22.25 21.84
N GLU A 180 -4.76 22.18 20.78
CA GLU A 180 -3.63 23.09 20.53
C GLU A 180 -2.71 23.21 21.75
N ASN A 181 -2.45 22.06 22.39
CA ASN A 181 -1.76 21.98 23.66
C ASN A 181 -0.31 21.47 23.52
N GLY A 182 0.10 21.11 22.29
CA GLY A 182 1.42 20.60 21.96
C GLY A 182 1.59 19.08 22.18
N SER A 183 0.50 18.34 22.41
CA SER A 183 0.49 16.89 22.60
C SER A 183 0.71 16.09 21.32
N ASN A 184 0.45 16.68 20.15
CA ASN A 184 0.52 16.05 18.82
C ASN A 184 -0.10 14.65 18.81
N GLU A 185 -1.43 14.59 18.83
CA GLU A 185 -2.16 13.33 18.78
C GLU A 185 -1.91 12.56 17.49
N GLY A 186 -1.56 13.21 16.38
CA GLY A 186 -1.17 12.51 15.17
C GLY A 186 0.02 13.16 14.49
N GLU A 187 0.90 12.33 13.94
CA GLU A 187 2.02 12.75 13.12
C GLU A 187 2.22 11.77 11.97
N ALA A 188 2.58 12.27 10.79
CA ALA A 188 3.00 11.43 9.68
C ALA A 188 4.15 12.08 8.91
N THR A 189 5.11 11.27 8.48
CA THR A 189 6.22 11.70 7.63
C THR A 189 6.13 10.98 6.30
N PHE A 190 6.04 11.75 5.23
CA PHE A 190 6.12 11.29 3.86
C PHE A 190 7.51 11.62 3.29
N THR A 191 8.09 10.71 2.54
CA THR A 191 9.33 10.92 1.78
C THR A 191 9.18 10.35 0.38
N ALA A 192 9.75 11.04 -0.60
CA ALA A 192 9.69 10.65 -1.99
C ALA A 192 10.99 10.99 -2.73
N SER A 193 11.38 10.10 -3.63
CA SER A 193 12.35 10.39 -4.68
C SER A 193 11.66 10.26 -6.02
N TRP A 194 11.70 11.33 -6.82
CA TRP A 194 11.02 11.39 -8.11
C TRP A 194 11.98 11.07 -9.26
N ARG A 195 11.50 10.41 -10.31
CA ARG A 195 12.33 10.08 -11.47
C ARG A 195 12.62 11.33 -12.30
N PRO A 196 13.88 11.65 -12.66
CA PRO A 196 14.15 12.78 -13.55
C PRO A 196 13.49 12.60 -14.92
N SER A 197 12.90 13.67 -15.45
CA SER A 197 12.33 13.68 -16.79
C SER A 197 13.42 13.82 -17.85
N THR A 198 13.32 13.02 -18.92
CA THR A 198 14.18 13.20 -20.11
C THR A 198 13.59 14.20 -21.11
N CYS A 199 12.32 14.58 -20.95
CA CYS A 199 11.67 15.60 -21.80
C CYS A 199 11.89 17.02 -21.31
N LEU A 200 11.93 17.23 -19.99
CA LEU A 200 11.97 18.54 -19.35
C LEU A 200 13.16 18.64 -18.40
N ASN A 201 14.11 19.53 -18.71
CA ASN A 201 15.31 19.73 -17.88
C ASN A 201 14.94 20.30 -16.50
N GLY A 202 15.46 19.70 -15.43
CA GLY A 202 15.21 20.12 -14.05
C GLY A 202 13.80 19.81 -13.53
N LYS A 203 13.02 19.00 -14.25
CA LYS A 203 11.70 18.50 -13.83
C LYS A 203 11.75 16.98 -13.68
N TYR A 204 10.75 16.45 -12.99
CA TYR A 204 10.64 15.04 -12.69
C TYR A 204 9.35 14.46 -13.28
N LEU A 205 9.28 13.15 -13.40
CA LEU A 205 8.06 12.44 -13.70
C LEU A 205 7.26 12.27 -12.41
N LEU A 206 5.94 12.25 -12.53
CA LEU A 206 5.02 11.75 -11.50
C LEU A 206 5.07 10.22 -11.44
N GLU A 207 6.30 9.72 -11.32
CA GLU A 207 6.67 8.32 -11.21
C GLU A 207 7.75 8.26 -10.14
N PRO A 208 7.44 7.77 -8.93
CA PRO A 208 8.39 7.74 -7.85
C PRO A 208 9.43 6.63 -8.08
N VAL A 209 10.69 6.95 -7.84
CA VAL A 209 11.75 5.95 -7.64
C VAL A 209 11.55 5.25 -6.29
N SER A 210 11.17 6.02 -5.28
CA SER A 210 10.80 5.50 -3.97
C SER A 210 9.79 6.42 -3.29
N LEU A 211 8.85 5.85 -2.55
CA LEU A 211 7.99 6.54 -1.59
C LEU A 211 8.09 5.84 -0.24
N SER A 212 8.02 6.58 0.85
CA SER A 212 7.83 6.03 2.18
C SER A 212 6.92 6.93 3.01
N LEU A 213 5.99 6.31 3.73
CA LEU A 213 5.10 6.93 4.69
C LEU A 213 5.18 6.17 6.02
N GLN A 214 5.26 6.92 7.10
CA GLN A 214 5.16 6.40 8.46
C GLN A 214 4.42 7.42 9.32
N GLY A 215 3.74 6.98 10.36
CA GLY A 215 3.00 7.90 11.22
C GLY A 215 2.10 7.20 12.22
N PHE A 216 1.46 7.97 13.07
CA PHE A 216 0.47 7.48 14.02
C PHE A 216 -0.66 8.48 14.21
N LEU A 217 -1.76 7.99 14.77
CA LEU A 217 -2.86 8.80 15.28
C LEU A 217 -3.33 8.21 16.60
N ASN A 218 -3.29 9.01 17.65
CA ASN A 218 -3.80 8.71 18.97
C ASN A 218 -5.21 9.28 19.12
N HIS A 219 -6.00 8.61 19.96
CA HIS A 219 -7.28 9.15 20.38
C HIS A 219 -7.04 10.34 21.34
N PRO A 220 -7.73 11.48 21.19
CA PRO A 220 -7.43 12.70 21.94
C PRO A 220 -7.72 12.63 23.43
N THR A 221 -8.63 11.75 23.84
CA THR A 221 -9.08 11.64 25.24
C THR A 221 -8.82 10.29 25.87
N SER A 222 -8.16 9.37 25.16
CA SER A 222 -7.81 8.05 25.67
C SER A 222 -6.35 7.73 25.36
N SER A 223 -5.80 6.71 26.02
CA SER A 223 -4.45 6.20 25.75
C SER A 223 -4.38 5.29 24.53
N GLN A 224 -5.49 5.14 23.80
CA GLN A 224 -5.55 4.29 22.61
C GLN A 224 -4.88 4.97 21.42
N ARG A 225 -4.06 4.21 20.70
CA ARG A 225 -3.53 4.61 19.40
C ARG A 225 -4.44 4.05 18.31
N LEU A 226 -5.15 4.93 17.62
CA LEU A 226 -6.12 4.56 16.58
C LEU A 226 -5.43 3.97 15.35
N VAL A 227 -4.30 4.56 14.94
CA VAL A 227 -3.51 4.13 13.80
C VAL A 227 -2.03 4.17 14.17
N ASP A 228 -1.29 3.12 13.82
CA ASP A 228 0.16 3.06 13.87
C ASP A 228 0.67 2.50 12.54
N LEU A 229 1.18 3.38 11.68
CA LEU A 229 1.81 3.01 10.43
C LEU A 229 3.32 3.06 10.61
N ALA A 230 3.90 1.91 10.96
CA ALA A 230 5.34 1.79 11.14
C ALA A 230 6.07 1.99 9.80
N THR A 231 5.53 1.45 8.70
CA THR A 231 6.09 1.62 7.36
C THR A 231 5.01 1.40 6.31
N LEU A 232 5.01 2.24 5.27
CA LEU A 232 4.45 1.96 3.96
C LEU A 232 5.47 2.44 2.95
N SER A 233 6.03 1.55 2.15
CA SER A 233 7.06 1.91 1.18
C SER A 233 6.77 1.35 -0.21
N LEU A 234 7.08 2.15 -1.22
CA LEU A 234 7.04 1.78 -2.63
C LEU A 234 8.45 2.01 -3.19
N THR A 235 8.94 1.07 -3.98
CA THR A 235 10.21 1.19 -4.70
C THR A 235 10.02 0.79 -6.16
N THR A 236 10.56 1.58 -7.08
CA THR A 236 10.51 1.28 -8.51
C THR A 236 11.89 1.37 -9.13
N SER A 237 12.17 0.43 -10.02
CA SER A 237 13.42 0.34 -10.76
C SER A 237 13.17 -0.29 -12.12
N SER A 238 14.20 -0.35 -12.97
CA SER A 238 14.09 -0.96 -14.28
C SER A 238 13.86 -2.47 -14.27
N THR A 239 14.04 -3.13 -13.12
CA THR A 239 13.95 -4.58 -12.99
C THR A 239 13.01 -5.05 -11.90
N ARG A 240 12.48 -4.13 -11.08
CA ARG A 240 11.74 -4.47 -9.87
C ARG A 240 10.82 -3.35 -9.42
N LEU A 241 9.60 -3.73 -9.06
CA LEU A 241 8.64 -2.97 -8.27
C LEU A 241 8.51 -3.66 -6.91
N GLY A 242 8.48 -2.88 -5.84
CA GLY A 242 8.34 -3.42 -4.48
C GLY A 242 7.40 -2.54 -3.66
N LEU A 243 6.45 -3.16 -3.00
CA LEU A 243 5.56 -2.57 -2.01
C LEU A 243 5.79 -3.28 -0.68
N GLU A 244 5.92 -2.54 0.41
CA GLU A 244 6.03 -3.06 1.77
C GLU A 244 5.14 -2.24 2.70
N TRP A 245 4.49 -2.89 3.66
CA TRP A 245 3.73 -2.19 4.69
C TRP A 245 3.80 -2.90 6.04
N ASN A 246 3.58 -2.13 7.09
CA ASN A 246 3.41 -2.56 8.48
C ASN A 246 2.48 -1.55 9.17
N LEU A 247 1.27 -2.00 9.50
CA LEU A 247 0.17 -1.19 10.00
C LEU A 247 -0.50 -1.91 11.17
N SER A 248 -0.76 -1.16 12.25
CA SER A 248 -1.59 -1.58 13.36
C SER A 248 -2.73 -0.58 13.57
N LEU A 249 -3.92 -1.08 13.88
CA LEU A 249 -5.12 -0.28 14.17
C LEU A 249 -5.62 -0.56 15.59
N LEU A 250 -6.19 0.48 16.20
CA LEU A 250 -6.81 0.46 17.53
C LEU A 250 -5.91 -0.19 18.61
N VAL A 251 -4.64 0.22 18.63
CA VAL A 251 -3.60 -0.25 19.55
C VAL A 251 -3.88 0.21 20.99
N GLN A 252 -3.85 -0.73 21.93
CA GLN A 252 -3.93 -0.48 23.37
C GLN A 252 -2.82 -1.25 24.09
N GLY A 253 -1.86 -0.52 24.66
CA GLY A 253 -0.68 -1.14 25.26
C GLY A 253 0.18 -1.82 24.20
N ASN A 254 0.40 -3.14 24.33
CA ASN A 254 1.17 -3.94 23.38
C ASN A 254 0.28 -4.69 22.37
N ASP A 255 -1.04 -4.56 22.47
CA ASP A 255 -2.00 -5.29 21.66
C ASP A 255 -2.65 -4.36 20.62
N SER A 256 -3.03 -4.91 19.48
CA SER A 256 -3.76 -4.21 18.41
C SER A 256 -5.02 -4.99 18.03
N ALA A 257 -6.12 -4.29 17.74
CA ALA A 257 -7.32 -4.95 17.24
C ALA A 257 -7.13 -5.48 15.80
N LEU A 258 -6.24 -4.84 15.03
CA LEU A 258 -5.77 -5.36 13.75
C LEU A 258 -4.29 -5.00 13.59
N HIS A 259 -3.50 -5.97 13.17
CA HIS A 259 -2.16 -5.76 12.67
C HIS A 259 -2.04 -6.41 11.29
N THR A 260 -1.43 -5.72 10.34
CA THR A 260 -1.08 -6.28 9.04
C THR A 260 0.30 -5.81 8.62
N GLN A 261 1.07 -6.75 8.09
CA GLN A 261 2.35 -6.47 7.46
C GLN A 261 2.46 -7.29 6.20
N GLY A 262 3.23 -6.82 5.25
CA GLY A 262 3.45 -7.60 4.05
C GLY A 262 4.35 -6.92 3.05
N GLN A 263 4.65 -7.69 2.02
CA GLN A 263 5.41 -7.25 0.87
C GLN A 263 4.84 -7.86 -0.40
N VAL A 264 4.86 -7.06 -1.46
CA VAL A 264 4.62 -7.49 -2.83
C VAL A 264 5.80 -7.07 -3.66
N VAL A 265 6.44 -8.04 -4.31
CA VAL A 265 7.57 -7.82 -5.19
C VAL A 265 7.20 -8.29 -6.58
N VAL A 266 7.37 -7.41 -7.56
CA VAL A 266 7.23 -7.74 -8.98
C VAL A 266 8.57 -7.53 -9.64
N ASN A 267 9.18 -8.61 -10.12
CA ASN A 267 10.38 -8.57 -10.94
C ASN A 267 10.00 -8.55 -12.40
N GLY A 268 10.82 -7.91 -13.20
CA GLY A 268 10.58 -7.78 -14.63
C GLY A 268 11.70 -7.06 -15.32
N SER A 269 11.34 -6.46 -16.45
CA SER A 269 12.23 -5.58 -17.18
C SER A 269 11.42 -4.45 -17.78
N THR A 270 12.06 -3.31 -17.97
CA THR A 270 11.43 -2.18 -18.67
C THR A 270 12.34 -1.67 -19.78
N THR A 271 11.72 -1.17 -20.82
CA THR A 271 12.35 -0.25 -21.76
C THR A 271 11.82 1.15 -21.48
N PRO A 272 12.67 2.17 -21.27
CA PRO A 272 12.20 3.52 -20.97
C PRO A 272 11.13 3.99 -21.96
N GLY A 273 9.98 4.37 -21.43
CA GLY A 273 8.84 4.95 -22.13
C GLY A 273 9.00 6.44 -22.39
N ILE A 274 7.86 7.12 -22.49
CA ILE A 274 7.82 8.55 -22.78
C ILE A 274 8.48 9.29 -21.62
N CYS A 275 9.31 10.29 -21.95
CA CYS A 275 10.07 11.07 -20.98
C CYS A 275 10.94 10.26 -20.01
N GLY A 276 11.25 9.00 -20.34
CA GLY A 276 12.08 8.13 -19.50
C GLY A 276 11.30 7.36 -18.43
N SER A 277 9.97 7.29 -18.53
CA SER A 277 9.13 6.50 -17.63
C SER A 277 9.55 5.03 -17.64
N LEU A 278 9.57 4.38 -16.47
CA LEU A 278 9.85 2.94 -16.38
C LEU A 278 8.56 2.13 -16.22
N LEU A 279 7.48 2.72 -15.73
CA LEU A 279 6.22 2.02 -15.48
C LEU A 279 5.39 1.81 -16.75
N GLU A 280 5.44 2.72 -17.72
CA GLU A 280 4.64 2.62 -18.96
C GLU A 280 4.88 1.32 -19.74
N ASN A 281 6.13 0.84 -19.75
CA ASN A 281 6.55 -0.36 -20.49
C ASN A 281 7.16 -1.43 -19.56
N PHE A 282 6.78 -1.44 -18.28
CA PHE A 282 7.25 -2.46 -17.37
C PHE A 282 6.63 -3.81 -17.75
N ASN A 283 7.47 -4.77 -18.13
CA ASN A 283 7.07 -6.13 -18.47
C ASN A 283 7.36 -7.05 -17.26
N PRO A 284 6.33 -7.43 -16.49
CA PRO A 284 6.49 -8.31 -15.33
C PRO A 284 6.87 -9.73 -15.77
N SER A 285 7.81 -10.35 -15.06
CA SER A 285 8.27 -11.71 -15.36
C SER A 285 8.05 -12.68 -14.20
N SER A 286 8.18 -12.20 -12.97
CA SER A 286 8.07 -13.02 -11.76
C SER A 286 7.80 -12.14 -10.56
N GLY A 287 7.62 -12.73 -9.38
CA GLY A 287 7.30 -11.97 -8.19
C GLY A 287 7.11 -12.83 -6.96
N GLU A 288 6.94 -12.17 -5.83
CA GLU A 288 6.74 -12.80 -4.53
C GLU A 288 5.73 -11.96 -3.74
N VAL A 289 4.81 -12.65 -3.07
CA VAL A 289 3.83 -12.04 -2.18
C VAL A 289 3.97 -12.71 -0.82
N SER A 290 4.01 -11.91 0.22
CA SER A 290 3.96 -12.36 1.62
C SER A 290 3.14 -11.37 2.41
N LEU A 291 2.11 -11.83 3.11
CA LEU A 291 1.21 -11.01 3.90
C LEU A 291 0.91 -11.74 5.20
N ASP A 292 1.06 -11.03 6.31
CA ASP A 292 0.52 -11.41 7.60
C ASP A 292 -0.60 -10.45 7.98
N LEU A 293 -1.63 -11.00 8.60
CA LEU A 293 -2.70 -10.25 9.22
C LEU A 293 -3.08 -10.95 10.52
N SER A 294 -3.27 -10.18 11.58
CA SER A 294 -3.71 -10.71 12.87
C SER A 294 -4.67 -9.78 13.56
N THR A 295 -5.69 -10.37 14.17
CA THR A 295 -6.63 -9.76 15.11
C THR A 295 -6.37 -10.37 16.50
N PRO A 296 -7.12 -9.99 17.55
CA PRO A 296 -7.01 -10.63 18.86
C PRO A 296 -7.31 -12.12 18.86
N THR A 297 -8.09 -12.61 17.89
CA THR A 297 -8.63 -13.98 17.88
C THR A 297 -8.27 -14.78 16.64
N LYS A 298 -7.76 -14.13 15.59
CA LYS A 298 -7.44 -14.75 14.30
C LYS A 298 -6.09 -14.32 13.77
N SER A 299 -5.47 -15.19 13.01
CA SER A 299 -4.28 -14.88 12.22
C SER A 299 -4.42 -15.43 10.81
N LEU A 300 -3.87 -14.71 9.84
CA LEU A 300 -3.77 -15.10 8.46
C LEU A 300 -2.35 -14.86 7.97
N HIS A 301 -1.81 -15.84 7.27
CA HIS A 301 -0.56 -15.74 6.54
C HIS A 301 -0.81 -16.20 5.10
N LEU A 302 -0.43 -15.38 4.14
CA LEU A 302 -0.49 -15.68 2.72
C LEU A 302 0.89 -15.48 2.13
N GLU A 303 1.47 -16.53 1.55
CA GLU A 303 2.70 -16.43 0.79
C GLU A 303 2.58 -17.20 -0.52
N PHE A 304 3.17 -16.68 -1.59
CA PHE A 304 3.32 -17.40 -2.84
C PHE A 304 4.36 -16.77 -3.75
N ARG A 305 4.88 -17.58 -4.68
CA ARG A 305 5.81 -17.14 -5.71
C ARG A 305 5.12 -17.09 -7.07
N VAL A 306 5.25 -15.97 -7.76
CA VAL A 306 4.94 -15.85 -9.18
C VAL A 306 6.18 -16.20 -9.98
N THR A 307 6.06 -17.20 -10.84
CA THR A 307 7.18 -17.73 -11.64
C THR A 307 7.15 -17.27 -13.10
N GLN A 308 5.99 -16.87 -13.57
CA GLN A 308 5.77 -16.37 -14.93
C GLN A 308 4.53 -15.48 -14.97
N VAL A 309 4.56 -14.45 -15.80
CA VAL A 309 3.39 -13.63 -16.15
C VAL A 309 3.26 -13.63 -17.67
N GLU A 310 2.05 -13.86 -18.17
CA GLU A 310 1.66 -13.70 -19.58
C GLU A 310 0.61 -12.60 -19.63
N GLU A 311 0.74 -11.58 -20.49
CA GLU A 311 -0.15 -10.39 -20.44
C GLU A 311 -1.37 -10.44 -21.36
N ASN A 312 -1.41 -11.36 -22.34
CA ASN A 312 -2.49 -11.43 -23.33
C ASN A 312 -2.82 -12.88 -23.74
N PRO A 313 -3.80 -13.54 -23.10
CA PRO A 313 -4.55 -13.08 -21.91
C PRO A 313 -3.68 -13.00 -20.66
N MET A 314 -4.12 -12.26 -19.64
CA MET A 314 -3.41 -12.17 -18.36
C MET A 314 -3.42 -13.53 -17.66
N ARG A 315 -2.25 -14.13 -17.43
CA ARG A 315 -2.07 -15.41 -16.73
C ARG A 315 -0.87 -15.34 -15.82
N ILE A 316 -1.09 -15.66 -14.55
CA ILE A 316 -0.06 -15.56 -13.49
C ILE A 316 0.23 -16.96 -12.98
N HIS A 317 1.44 -17.47 -13.25
CA HIS A 317 1.84 -18.81 -12.81
C HIS A 317 2.37 -18.77 -11.39
N ILE A 318 1.68 -19.43 -10.48
CA ILE A 318 1.93 -19.46 -9.05
C ILE A 318 2.53 -20.82 -8.64
N GLN A 319 3.57 -20.77 -7.82
CA GLN A 319 4.17 -21.92 -7.17
C GLN A 319 4.32 -21.69 -5.66
N ASN A 320 4.34 -22.79 -4.92
CA ASN A 320 4.54 -22.79 -3.47
C ASN A 320 3.58 -21.84 -2.74
N GLY A 321 2.33 -21.78 -3.18
CA GLY A 321 1.31 -20.99 -2.51
C GLY A 321 0.92 -21.61 -1.18
N LEU A 322 0.80 -20.77 -0.17
CA LEU A 322 0.42 -21.14 1.18
C LEU A 322 -0.55 -20.10 1.72
N LEU A 323 -1.74 -20.56 2.10
CA LEU A 323 -2.68 -19.81 2.91
C LEU A 323 -2.80 -20.51 4.25
N ARG A 324 -2.47 -19.81 5.32
CA ARG A 324 -2.66 -20.28 6.68
C ARG A 324 -3.61 -19.35 7.40
N VAL A 325 -4.72 -19.88 7.91
CA VAL A 325 -5.60 -19.16 8.83
C VAL A 325 -5.54 -19.88 10.18
N ASP A 326 -5.02 -19.21 11.20
CA ASP A 326 -4.64 -19.81 12.48
C ASP A 326 -3.64 -20.96 12.30
N SER A 327 -4.02 -22.17 12.71
CA SER A 327 -3.23 -23.40 12.50
C SER A 327 -3.63 -24.18 11.25
N LYS A 328 -4.62 -23.68 10.50
CA LYS A 328 -5.22 -24.35 9.34
C LYS A 328 -4.53 -23.90 8.07
N VAL A 329 -4.05 -24.86 7.30
CA VAL A 329 -3.19 -24.67 6.13
C VAL A 329 -3.89 -25.21 4.89
N VAL A 330 -3.85 -24.38 3.84
CA VAL A 330 -4.20 -24.70 2.46
C VAL A 330 -2.98 -24.35 1.62
N THR A 331 -2.57 -25.24 0.73
CA THR A 331 -1.51 -24.95 -0.24
C THR A 331 -2.11 -24.78 -1.63
N PHE A 332 -1.47 -24.02 -2.50
CA PHE A 332 -1.99 -23.80 -3.84
C PHE A 332 -0.90 -23.57 -4.87
N GLU A 333 -1.17 -23.97 -6.11
CA GLU A 333 -0.29 -23.81 -7.25
C GLU A 333 -1.09 -23.87 -8.55
N GLY A 334 -0.50 -23.41 -9.64
CA GLY A 334 -1.14 -23.40 -10.95
C GLY A 334 -1.19 -22.00 -11.54
N ILE A 335 -2.25 -21.69 -12.27
CA ILE A 335 -2.36 -20.46 -13.06
C ILE A 335 -3.56 -19.68 -12.56
N LEU A 336 -3.31 -18.46 -12.08
CA LEU A 336 -4.36 -17.49 -11.83
C LEU A 336 -4.68 -16.78 -13.15
N ASP A 337 -5.81 -17.16 -13.74
CA ASP A 337 -6.41 -16.58 -14.93
C ASP A 337 -7.94 -16.55 -14.82
N ASP A 338 -8.61 -15.97 -15.81
CA ASP A 338 -10.07 -16.08 -16.04
C ASP A 338 -10.23 -16.48 -17.51
N GLN A 339 -9.77 -17.70 -17.83
CA GLN A 339 -9.69 -18.22 -19.19
C GLN A 339 -11.08 -18.44 -19.79
N ASN A 340 -12.04 -18.85 -18.97
CA ASN A 340 -13.43 -19.06 -19.37
C ASN A 340 -14.24 -17.74 -19.46
N ASN A 341 -13.67 -16.61 -19.02
CA ASN A 341 -14.24 -15.26 -19.03
C ASN A 341 -15.58 -15.18 -18.28
N ASN A 342 -15.69 -15.87 -17.15
CA ASN A 342 -16.90 -15.91 -16.35
C ASN A 342 -16.86 -14.93 -15.16
N CYS A 343 -15.83 -14.07 -15.09
CA CYS A 343 -15.62 -13.09 -14.03
C CYS A 343 -15.26 -13.68 -12.65
N VAL A 344 -15.01 -14.98 -12.55
CA VAL A 344 -14.51 -15.66 -11.34
C VAL A 344 -13.17 -16.31 -11.70
N PRO A 345 -12.03 -15.71 -11.32
CA PRO A 345 -10.74 -16.22 -11.75
C PRO A 345 -10.33 -17.50 -11.00
N GLY A 346 -9.50 -18.31 -11.66
CA GLY A 346 -8.69 -19.34 -11.03
C GLY A 346 -9.16 -20.77 -11.29
N GLU A 347 -9.79 -21.04 -12.44
CA GLU A 347 -10.09 -22.41 -12.89
C GLU A 347 -8.83 -23.27 -13.03
N ASN A 348 -7.69 -22.65 -13.33
CA ASN A 348 -6.40 -23.31 -13.49
C ASN A 348 -5.49 -23.21 -12.25
N LEU A 349 -5.98 -22.64 -11.15
CA LEU A 349 -5.26 -22.57 -9.87
C LEU A 349 -5.83 -23.63 -8.92
N THR A 350 -5.04 -24.63 -8.56
CA THR A 350 -5.49 -25.72 -7.68
C THR A 350 -5.21 -25.40 -6.23
N LEU A 351 -6.24 -25.47 -5.39
CA LEU A 351 -6.16 -25.44 -3.93
C LEU A 351 -6.11 -26.88 -3.41
N HIS A 352 -5.18 -27.15 -2.48
CA HIS A 352 -5.02 -28.43 -1.81
C HIS A 352 -5.39 -28.31 -0.33
N PHE A 353 -6.23 -29.24 0.12
CA PHE A 353 -6.86 -29.28 1.43
C PHE A 353 -6.51 -30.59 2.17
N ALA A 354 -7.01 -30.72 3.40
CA ALA A 354 -6.85 -31.91 4.23
C ALA A 354 -7.31 -33.19 3.52
N GLY A 355 -6.67 -34.32 3.86
CA GLY A 355 -7.08 -35.63 3.37
C GLY A 355 -6.92 -35.84 1.86
N GLY A 356 -6.14 -34.99 1.19
CA GLY A 356 -5.91 -35.05 -0.26
C GLY A 356 -7.05 -34.46 -1.10
N GLN A 357 -7.98 -33.73 -0.49
CA GLN A 357 -8.99 -32.97 -1.22
C GLN A 357 -8.32 -31.85 -2.03
N ALA A 358 -8.75 -31.67 -3.28
CA ALA A 358 -8.30 -30.57 -4.13
C ALA A 358 -9.46 -30.06 -4.98
N MET A 359 -9.44 -28.76 -5.30
CA MET A 359 -10.39 -28.10 -6.19
C MET A 359 -9.75 -26.86 -6.79
N SER A 360 -10.35 -26.30 -7.84
CA SER A 360 -9.90 -25.01 -8.39
C SER A 360 -10.20 -23.87 -7.42
N LEU A 361 -9.50 -22.74 -7.56
CA LEU A 361 -9.83 -21.51 -6.84
C LEU A 361 -11.24 -21.04 -7.22
N GLU A 362 -11.59 -21.12 -8.50
CA GLU A 362 -12.95 -20.78 -8.98
C GLU A 362 -14.01 -21.60 -8.25
N ASP A 363 -13.87 -22.93 -8.21
CA ASP A 363 -14.80 -23.83 -7.51
C ASP A 363 -14.91 -23.46 -6.03
N PHE A 364 -13.79 -23.17 -5.37
CA PHE A 364 -13.81 -22.76 -3.97
C PHE A 364 -14.56 -21.44 -3.79
N LEU A 365 -14.30 -20.45 -4.63
CA LEU A 365 -14.95 -19.14 -4.59
C LEU A 365 -16.46 -19.26 -4.81
N THR A 366 -16.90 -20.04 -5.80
CA THR A 366 -18.31 -20.21 -6.11
C THR A 366 -19.05 -21.06 -5.07
N GLN A 367 -18.47 -22.20 -4.67
CA GLN A 367 -19.15 -23.16 -3.78
C GLN A 367 -19.13 -22.72 -2.31
N TYR A 368 -18.05 -22.05 -1.86
CA TYR A 368 -17.84 -21.77 -0.44
C TYR A 368 -17.75 -20.28 -0.08
N MET A 369 -17.48 -19.39 -1.05
CA MET A 369 -17.37 -17.94 -0.80
C MET A 369 -18.50 -17.13 -1.44
N GLY A 370 -19.38 -17.78 -2.22
CA GLY A 370 -20.56 -17.15 -2.81
C GLY A 370 -20.29 -16.34 -4.08
N ALA A 371 -19.11 -16.47 -4.71
CA ALA A 371 -18.82 -15.82 -5.98
C ALA A 371 -19.80 -16.31 -7.07
N GLN A 372 -20.30 -15.37 -7.88
CA GLN A 372 -21.25 -15.67 -8.95
C GLN A 372 -20.60 -15.40 -10.30
N PRO A 373 -20.59 -16.37 -11.22
CA PRO A 373 -20.21 -16.14 -12.60
C PRO A 373 -21.06 -15.04 -13.23
N CYS A 374 -20.44 -14.15 -13.99
CA CYS A 374 -21.17 -13.17 -14.77
C CYS A 374 -21.91 -13.87 -15.92
N ASN A 375 -23.17 -13.49 -16.14
CA ASN A 375 -23.91 -13.95 -17.32
C ASN A 375 -23.23 -13.35 -18.56
N GLN A 376 -22.62 -14.18 -19.39
CA GLN A 376 -22.17 -13.74 -20.70
C GLN A 376 -23.41 -13.40 -21.56
N PRO A 377 -23.42 -12.24 -22.24
CA PRO A 377 -24.43 -11.95 -23.27
C PRO A 377 -24.31 -12.86 -24.49
#